data_AF-Q5NJY6-F1
#
_entry.id   AF-Q5NJY6-F1
#
_cell.length_a   1.000
_cell.length_b   1.000
_cell.length_c   1.000
_cell.angle_alpha   90.00
_cell.angle_beta   90.00
_cell.angle_gamma   90.00
#
_symmetry.space_group_name_H-M   'P 1'
#
loop_
_entity.id
_entity.type
_entity.pdbx_description
1 polymer ?
#
loop_
_entity_poly.entity_id
_entity_poly.type
_entity_poly.pdbx_seq_one_letter_code
_entity_poly.pdbx_strand_id
1 'polypeptide(L)'
;EWNFGGFPVWLKYVPGINFRTDNGPFKAAMAKFTEKIVAMMKSEGLFESQGGPIILSQIENEYGPVEYYGGTAAKNYLSWAAQMAVGLNTRVPWVMCKQDDAPDPVINACNGFYCDYFSPNKPYKPTMWTEAWTGWFTGFRGPVLTDCEDCFAVQVIRRWILVTTIVPWGTNFGRTAGGPFISTSYDYDAPIDEYGLLRQPKWGHLRDLHKAIKMCEPALVSGDPTVTKLGNYQEAHVYRSKSGSCAAFLSNFNPHSYASVTFNGMKYNIPSWSISILPDC
;
A
#
# COMPACT_ATOMS: atom_id res chain seq x y z
N GLU A 1 -11.35 8.44 -2.70
CA GLU A 1 -12.78 8.75 -2.48
C GLU A 1 -13.44 9.41 -3.70
N TRP A 2 -13.68 8.63 -4.75
CA TRP A 2 -14.15 9.12 -6.06
C TRP A 2 -15.65 8.88 -6.30
N ASN A 3 -16.27 9.68 -7.16
CA ASN A 3 -17.68 9.61 -7.51
C ASN A 3 -18.08 8.20 -7.96
N PHE A 4 -19.14 7.69 -7.34
CA PHE A 4 -19.70 6.35 -7.59
C PHE A 4 -18.66 5.21 -7.57
N GLY A 5 -17.57 5.37 -6.81
CA GLY A 5 -16.48 4.40 -6.72
C GLY A 5 -15.73 4.17 -8.04
N GLY A 6 -15.83 5.10 -9.00
CA GLY A 6 -15.22 4.98 -10.32
C GLY A 6 -16.12 4.32 -11.38
N PHE A 7 -17.27 3.78 -11.00
CA PHE A 7 -18.21 3.24 -11.98
C PHE A 7 -18.88 4.36 -12.78
N PRO A 8 -19.11 4.18 -14.10
CA PRO A 8 -19.99 5.07 -14.84
C PRO A 8 -21.44 4.93 -14.35
N VAL A 9 -22.13 6.05 -14.12
CA VAL A 9 -23.51 6.05 -13.62
C VAL A 9 -24.47 5.28 -14.53
N TRP A 10 -24.28 5.36 -15.86
CA TRP A 10 -25.10 4.63 -16.83
C TRP A 10 -25.05 3.11 -16.62
N LEU A 11 -23.95 2.58 -16.06
CA LEU A 11 -23.78 1.15 -15.83
C LEU A 11 -24.87 0.61 -14.90
N LYS A 12 -25.31 1.40 -13.91
CA LYS A 12 -26.41 1.03 -12.98
C LYS A 12 -27.73 0.70 -13.70
N TYR A 13 -27.95 1.25 -14.89
CA TYR A 13 -29.19 1.11 -15.64
C TYR A 13 -29.14 0.00 -16.69
N VAL A 14 -28.03 -0.75 -16.78
CA VAL A 14 -27.95 -1.94 -17.62
C VAL A 14 -28.92 -3.00 -17.09
N PRO A 15 -29.81 -3.56 -17.92
CA PRO A 15 -30.78 -4.56 -17.48
C PRO A 15 -30.13 -5.74 -16.77
N GLY A 16 -30.65 -6.09 -15.58
CA GLY A 16 -30.19 -7.22 -14.78
C GLY A 16 -28.81 -7.05 -14.14
N ILE A 17 -28.23 -5.84 -14.12
CA ILE A 17 -26.92 -5.61 -13.53
C ILE A 17 -26.97 -5.65 -12.00
N ASN A 18 -25.95 -6.28 -11.41
CA ASN A 18 -25.67 -6.19 -9.99
C ASN A 18 -24.16 -6.04 -9.81
N PHE A 19 -23.75 -5.00 -9.09
CA PHE A 19 -22.34 -4.61 -9.02
C PHE A 19 -21.57 -5.52 -8.08
N ARG A 20 -20.30 -5.77 -8.42
CA ARG A 20 -19.31 -6.45 -7.57
C ARG A 20 -19.87 -7.76 -6.96
N THR A 21 -20.43 -8.61 -7.82
CA THR A 21 -20.91 -9.95 -7.49
C THR A 21 -20.91 -10.81 -8.75
N ASP A 22 -21.27 -12.09 -8.64
CA ASP A 22 -21.28 -13.03 -9.77
C ASP A 22 -22.49 -12.76 -10.67
N ASN A 23 -22.38 -11.68 -11.46
CA ASN A 23 -23.41 -11.15 -12.31
C ASN A 23 -22.89 -11.00 -13.74
N GLY A 24 -23.50 -11.71 -14.69
CA GLY A 24 -23.07 -11.72 -16.10
C GLY A 24 -22.90 -10.32 -16.71
N PRO A 25 -23.92 -9.43 -16.64
CA PRO A 25 -23.81 -8.07 -17.16
C PRO A 25 -22.63 -7.27 -16.56
N PHE A 26 -22.44 -7.34 -15.24
CA PHE A 26 -21.34 -6.64 -14.57
C PHE A 26 -19.98 -7.20 -14.97
N LYS A 27 -19.82 -8.53 -14.96
CA LYS A 27 -18.59 -9.23 -15.37
C LYS A 27 -18.19 -8.87 -16.79
N ALA A 28 -19.15 -8.84 -17.73
CA ALA A 28 -18.90 -8.46 -19.11
C ALA A 28 -18.45 -6.99 -19.23
N ALA A 29 -19.08 -6.07 -18.49
CA ALA A 29 -18.71 -4.66 -18.51
C ALA A 29 -17.31 -4.42 -17.91
N MET A 30 -17.01 -5.05 -16.77
CA MET A 30 -15.71 -4.98 -16.10
C MET A 30 -14.59 -5.57 -16.96
N ALA A 31 -14.79 -6.77 -17.54
CA ALA A 31 -13.83 -7.39 -18.43
C ALA A 31 -13.54 -6.50 -19.64
N LYS A 32 -14.59 -6.00 -20.33
CA LYS A 32 -14.44 -5.13 -21.49
C LYS A 32 -13.60 -3.88 -21.20
N PHE A 33 -13.82 -3.23 -20.06
CA PHE A 33 -13.04 -2.05 -19.69
C PHE A 33 -11.60 -2.42 -19.33
N THR A 34 -11.41 -3.48 -18.54
CA THR A 34 -10.08 -3.95 -18.11
C THR A 34 -9.23 -4.37 -19.32
N GLU A 35 -9.79 -5.17 -20.23
CA GLU A 35 -9.17 -5.58 -21.49
C GLU A 35 -8.77 -4.38 -22.34
N LYS A 36 -9.65 -3.38 -22.47
CA LYS A 36 -9.34 -2.15 -23.20
C LYS A 36 -8.13 -1.43 -22.61
N ILE A 37 -8.09 -1.23 -21.29
CA ILE A 37 -6.97 -0.56 -20.63
C ILE A 37 -5.68 -1.36 -20.79
N VAL A 38 -5.70 -2.67 -20.55
CA VAL A 38 -4.51 -3.52 -20.72
C VAL A 38 -4.03 -3.50 -22.17
N ALA A 39 -4.93 -3.58 -23.15
CA ALA A 39 -4.56 -3.50 -24.57
C ALA A 39 -3.90 -2.15 -24.92
N MET A 40 -4.43 -1.03 -24.40
CA MET A 40 -3.83 0.29 -24.58
C MET A 40 -2.45 0.39 -23.92
N MET A 41 -2.27 -0.13 -22.71
CA MET A 41 -0.96 -0.12 -22.05
C MET A 41 0.05 -0.99 -22.82
N LYS A 42 -0.39 -2.12 -23.37
CA LYS A 42 0.44 -2.99 -24.21
C LYS A 42 0.82 -2.34 -25.53
N SER A 43 -0.09 -1.64 -26.20
CA SER A 43 0.19 -0.99 -27.49
C SER A 43 1.23 0.11 -27.36
N GLU A 44 1.27 0.78 -26.20
CA GLU A 44 2.24 1.82 -25.87
C GLU A 44 3.52 1.26 -25.20
N GLY A 45 3.66 -0.06 -25.08
CA GLY A 45 4.84 -0.69 -24.48
C GLY A 45 5.04 -0.35 -23.00
N LEU A 46 3.97 -0.06 -22.26
CA LEU A 46 4.07 0.52 -20.91
C LEU A 46 4.29 -0.51 -19.80
N PHE A 47 4.12 -1.81 -20.05
CA PHE A 47 4.49 -2.84 -19.06
C PHE A 47 6.00 -3.01 -18.98
N GLU A 48 6.54 -3.26 -17.78
CA GLU A 48 7.98 -3.49 -17.57
C GLU A 48 8.51 -4.64 -18.42
N SER A 49 7.70 -5.68 -18.64
CA SER A 49 8.00 -6.78 -19.57
C SER A 49 8.17 -6.36 -21.04
N GLN A 50 7.87 -5.11 -21.37
CA GLN A 50 8.04 -4.45 -22.67
C GLN A 50 9.06 -3.30 -22.62
N GLY A 51 9.72 -3.07 -21.47
CA GLY A 51 10.62 -1.95 -21.21
C GLY A 51 9.93 -0.69 -20.66
N GLY A 52 8.62 -0.77 -20.35
CA GLY A 52 7.84 0.34 -19.82
C GLY A 52 7.85 0.46 -18.28
N PRO A 53 7.16 1.46 -17.72
CA PRO A 53 7.21 1.75 -16.28
C PRO A 53 6.25 0.91 -15.40
N ILE A 54 5.27 0.20 -15.97
CA ILE A 54 4.24 -0.51 -15.18
C ILE A 54 4.80 -1.84 -14.67
N ILE A 55 5.08 -1.91 -13.36
CA ILE A 55 5.63 -3.11 -12.67
C ILE A 55 4.59 -3.94 -11.93
N LEU A 56 3.36 -3.41 -11.75
CA LEU A 56 2.30 -4.01 -10.95
C LEU A 56 0.94 -3.52 -11.44
N SER A 57 -0.10 -4.34 -11.32
CA SER A 57 -1.48 -3.93 -11.59
C SER A 57 -2.43 -4.46 -10.52
N GLN A 58 -3.47 -3.70 -10.18
CA GLN A 58 -4.48 -4.13 -9.22
C GLN A 58 -5.79 -4.46 -9.94
N ILE A 59 -6.42 -5.56 -9.56
CA ILE A 59 -7.79 -5.89 -9.96
C ILE A 59 -8.71 -5.81 -8.73
N GLU A 60 -9.88 -5.19 -8.87
CA GLU A 60 -10.76 -4.87 -7.73
C GLU A 60 -10.09 -3.95 -6.68
N ASN A 61 -10.83 -3.57 -5.64
CA ASN A 61 -10.30 -2.77 -4.54
C ASN A 61 -11.04 -3.07 -3.24
N GLU A 62 -10.31 -3.57 -2.23
CA GLU A 62 -10.84 -3.91 -0.91
C GLU A 62 -12.14 -4.74 -0.97
N TYR A 63 -12.13 -5.82 -1.76
CA TYR A 63 -13.32 -6.63 -1.96
C TYR A 63 -13.54 -7.68 -0.85
N GLY A 64 -12.50 -8.09 -0.11
CA GLY A 64 -12.60 -9.11 0.94
C GLY A 64 -13.69 -8.83 1.99
N PRO A 65 -13.81 -7.60 2.52
CA PRO A 65 -14.92 -7.25 3.40
C PRO A 65 -16.30 -7.38 2.74
N VAL A 66 -16.43 -7.05 1.45
CA VAL A 66 -17.69 -7.20 0.68
C VAL A 66 -18.01 -8.67 0.48
N GLU A 67 -17.00 -9.46 0.17
CA GLU A 67 -17.12 -10.90 -0.04
C GLU A 67 -17.59 -11.65 1.20
N TYR A 68 -17.09 -11.27 2.37
CA TYR A 68 -17.50 -11.85 3.64
C TYR A 68 -19.03 -11.83 3.82
N TYR A 69 -19.69 -10.76 3.39
CA TYR A 69 -21.15 -10.64 3.43
C TYR A 69 -21.85 -11.19 2.17
N GLY A 70 -21.14 -11.26 1.04
CA GLY A 70 -21.70 -11.66 -0.26
C GLY A 70 -21.74 -13.18 -0.53
N GLY A 71 -21.14 -14.00 0.34
CA GLY A 71 -21.23 -15.46 0.31
C GLY A 71 -20.67 -16.08 -0.98
N THR A 72 -21.26 -17.19 -1.43
CA THR A 72 -20.76 -17.98 -2.58
C THR A 72 -20.69 -17.17 -3.88
N ALA A 73 -21.68 -16.31 -4.14
CA ALA A 73 -21.67 -15.47 -5.34
C ALA A 73 -20.48 -14.50 -5.33
N ALA A 74 -20.15 -13.93 -4.18
CA ALA A 74 -18.97 -13.07 -4.09
C ALA A 74 -17.65 -13.82 -4.29
N LYS A 75 -17.53 -15.03 -3.73
CA LYS A 75 -16.37 -15.93 -3.94
C LYS A 75 -16.14 -16.30 -5.40
N ASN A 76 -17.24 -16.63 -6.10
CA ASN A 76 -17.20 -16.95 -7.52
C ASN A 76 -16.75 -15.73 -8.34
N TYR A 77 -17.27 -14.55 -8.00
CA TYR A 77 -16.86 -13.30 -8.63
C TYR A 77 -15.39 -12.98 -8.40
N LEU A 78 -14.90 -13.10 -7.16
CA LEU A 78 -13.48 -12.88 -6.83
C LEU A 78 -12.58 -13.79 -7.68
N SER A 79 -12.88 -15.09 -7.66
CA SER A 79 -12.12 -16.10 -8.40
C SER A 79 -12.11 -15.78 -9.89
N TRP A 80 -13.25 -15.40 -10.45
CA TRP A 80 -13.36 -14.96 -11.83
C TRP A 80 -12.55 -13.69 -12.12
N ALA A 81 -12.60 -12.68 -11.25
CA ALA A 81 -11.92 -11.40 -11.47
C ALA A 81 -10.40 -11.59 -11.50
N ALA A 82 -9.87 -12.38 -10.58
CA ALA A 82 -8.46 -12.75 -10.55
C ALA A 82 -8.04 -13.54 -11.80
N GLN A 83 -8.82 -14.55 -12.20
CA GLN A 83 -8.53 -15.34 -13.40
C GLN A 83 -8.59 -14.50 -14.68
N MET A 84 -9.58 -13.61 -14.80
CA MET A 84 -9.72 -12.70 -15.92
C MET A 84 -8.49 -11.81 -16.03
N ALA A 85 -8.09 -11.14 -14.94
CA ALA A 85 -6.95 -10.24 -14.92
C ALA A 85 -5.63 -10.94 -15.26
N VAL A 86 -5.36 -12.10 -14.65
CA VAL A 86 -4.17 -12.92 -14.95
C VAL A 86 -4.17 -13.38 -16.39
N GLY A 87 -5.33 -13.77 -16.93
CA GLY A 87 -5.52 -14.19 -18.31
C GLY A 87 -5.19 -13.10 -19.35
N LEU A 88 -5.20 -11.82 -18.95
CA LEU A 88 -4.78 -10.72 -19.83
C LEU A 88 -3.28 -10.72 -20.13
N ASN A 89 -2.48 -11.54 -19.43
CA ASN A 89 -1.06 -11.78 -19.70
C ASN A 89 -0.24 -10.48 -19.85
N THR A 90 -0.29 -9.62 -18.84
CA THR A 90 0.51 -8.40 -18.74
C THR A 90 2.01 -8.69 -18.52
N ARG A 91 2.33 -9.91 -18.10
CA ARG A 91 3.67 -10.40 -17.70
C ARG A 91 4.31 -9.58 -16.57
N VAL A 92 3.48 -8.87 -15.81
CA VAL A 92 3.83 -8.26 -14.52
C VAL A 92 2.82 -8.74 -13.47
N PRO A 93 3.17 -8.74 -12.17
CA PRO A 93 2.29 -9.27 -11.14
C PRO A 93 0.95 -8.51 -11.01
N TRP A 94 -0.06 -9.23 -10.55
CA TRP A 94 -1.34 -8.66 -10.14
C TRP A 94 -1.46 -8.65 -8.62
N VAL A 95 -2.08 -7.61 -8.07
CA VAL A 95 -2.34 -7.44 -6.64
C VAL A 95 -3.85 -7.28 -6.37
N MET A 96 -4.29 -7.64 -5.16
CA MET A 96 -5.60 -7.32 -4.59
C MET A 96 -5.42 -6.84 -3.15
N CYS A 97 -5.81 -5.60 -2.86
CA CYS A 97 -5.75 -5.05 -1.50
C CYS A 97 -6.92 -5.55 -0.64
N LYS A 98 -6.67 -5.79 0.66
CA LYS A 98 -7.62 -6.34 1.65
C LYS A 98 -8.36 -7.59 1.15
N GLN A 99 -7.62 -8.53 0.57
CA GLN A 99 -8.16 -9.76 0.01
C GLN A 99 -7.40 -10.99 0.51
N ASP A 100 -7.74 -11.49 1.68
CA ASP A 100 -6.98 -12.54 2.37
C ASP A 100 -6.93 -13.86 1.58
N ASP A 101 -7.94 -14.18 0.79
CA ASP A 101 -8.02 -15.40 -0.02
C ASP A 101 -7.75 -15.16 -1.52
N ALA A 102 -7.03 -14.09 -1.88
CA ALA A 102 -6.61 -13.83 -3.26
C ALA A 102 -5.95 -15.08 -3.89
N PRO A 103 -6.50 -15.62 -5.00
CA PRO A 103 -6.00 -16.85 -5.58
C PRO A 103 -4.66 -16.63 -6.29
N ASP A 104 -3.84 -17.67 -6.37
CA ASP A 104 -2.58 -17.60 -7.10
C ASP A 104 -2.79 -17.33 -8.59
N PRO A 105 -1.87 -16.58 -9.24
CA PRO A 105 -0.63 -15.99 -8.72
C PRO A 105 -0.80 -14.58 -8.10
N VAL A 106 -2.03 -14.13 -7.82
CA VAL A 106 -2.31 -12.76 -7.36
C VAL A 106 -1.79 -12.54 -5.93
N ILE A 107 -1.14 -11.41 -5.71
CA ILE A 107 -0.59 -11.02 -4.40
C ILE A 107 -1.68 -10.32 -3.59
N ASN A 108 -1.95 -10.76 -2.35
CA ASN A 108 -2.78 -9.97 -1.44
C ASN A 108 -1.94 -8.89 -0.76
N ALA A 109 -2.52 -7.71 -0.57
CA ALA A 109 -1.85 -6.56 0.03
C ALA A 109 -2.68 -5.93 1.16
N CYS A 110 -2.00 -5.17 2.01
CA CYS A 110 -2.59 -4.44 3.13
C CYS A 110 -2.83 -2.98 2.78
N ASN A 111 -3.83 -2.38 3.43
CA ASN A 111 -4.12 -0.94 3.44
C ASN A 111 -4.34 -0.52 4.89
N GLY A 112 -3.94 0.70 5.26
CA GLY A 112 -4.15 1.20 6.60
C GLY A 112 -3.17 2.28 7.01
N PHE A 113 -3.28 2.71 8.27
CA PHE A 113 -2.22 3.46 8.96
C PHE A 113 -1.05 2.57 9.34
N TYR A 114 -1.31 1.30 9.69
CA TYR A 114 -0.29 0.32 10.05
C TYR A 114 -0.57 -0.99 9.34
N CYS A 115 0.49 -1.62 8.83
CA CYS A 115 0.44 -2.93 8.17
C CYS A 115 1.57 -3.84 8.65
N ASP A 116 2.23 -3.53 9.77
CA ASP A 116 3.32 -4.31 10.35
C ASP A 116 2.86 -5.70 10.86
N TYR A 117 1.57 -5.85 11.14
CA TYR A 117 0.94 -7.13 11.48
C TYR A 117 0.63 -8.00 10.25
N PHE A 118 0.62 -7.43 9.05
CA PHE A 118 0.16 -8.12 7.85
C PHE A 118 1.17 -9.19 7.41
N SER A 119 0.66 -10.27 6.83
CA SER A 119 1.46 -11.27 6.14
C SER A 119 0.67 -11.77 4.94
N PRO A 120 1.33 -12.00 3.78
CA PRO A 120 0.65 -12.48 2.60
C PRO A 120 0.08 -13.88 2.83
N ASN A 121 -0.93 -14.24 2.05
CA ASN A 121 -1.68 -15.48 2.21
C ASN A 121 -0.91 -16.74 1.81
N LYS A 122 0.31 -16.57 1.26
CA LYS A 122 1.26 -17.62 0.90
C LYS A 122 2.69 -17.18 1.23
N PRO A 123 3.56 -18.11 1.67
CA PRO A 123 4.93 -17.77 2.10
C PRO A 123 5.87 -17.33 0.96
N TYR A 124 5.54 -17.64 -0.30
CA TYR A 124 6.32 -17.23 -1.48
C TYR A 124 5.86 -15.90 -2.09
N LYS A 125 4.82 -15.28 -1.52
CA LYS A 125 4.38 -13.94 -1.95
C LYS A 125 5.12 -12.88 -1.12
N PRO A 126 5.50 -11.73 -1.71
CA PRO A 126 6.07 -10.64 -0.95
C PRO A 126 5.02 -9.97 -0.07
N THR A 127 5.45 -9.34 1.02
CA THR A 127 4.58 -8.47 1.82
C THR A 127 4.43 -7.12 1.11
N MET A 128 3.20 -6.68 0.89
CA MET A 128 2.89 -5.43 0.16
C MET A 128 1.88 -4.58 0.90
N TRP A 129 2.10 -3.26 0.87
CA TRP A 129 1.24 -2.26 1.48
C TRP A 129 0.86 -1.26 0.41
N THR A 130 -0.37 -1.40 -0.05
CA THR A 130 -0.87 -0.68 -1.22
C THR A 130 -1.32 0.74 -0.90
N GLU A 131 -1.75 0.99 0.33
CA GLU A 131 -2.20 2.32 0.77
C GLU A 131 -1.69 2.63 2.19
N ALA A 132 -0.54 3.29 2.26
CA ALA A 132 -0.04 3.91 3.48
C ALA A 132 -0.73 5.25 3.68
N TRP A 133 -1.80 5.27 4.48
CA TRP A 133 -2.61 6.46 4.68
C TRP A 133 -1.77 7.56 5.36
N THR A 134 -1.63 8.69 4.67
CA THR A 134 -0.81 9.85 5.09
C THR A 134 -1.57 10.86 5.96
N GLY A 135 -2.88 10.66 6.08
CA GLY A 135 -3.88 11.51 6.70
C GLY A 135 -5.26 10.95 6.40
N TRP A 136 -6.25 11.81 6.18
CA TRP A 136 -7.60 11.39 5.80
C TRP A 136 -8.26 12.36 4.83
N PHE A 137 -9.23 11.87 4.06
CA PHE A 137 -10.02 12.73 3.18
C PHE A 137 -10.91 13.69 3.98
N THR A 138 -11.13 14.88 3.42
CA THR A 138 -12.00 15.89 4.05
C THR A 138 -13.41 15.82 3.47
N GLY A 139 -14.41 15.69 4.34
CA GLY A 139 -15.82 15.82 3.98
C GLY A 139 -16.30 17.27 4.06
N PHE A 140 -17.33 17.65 3.30
CA PHE A 140 -17.98 18.95 3.47
C PHE A 140 -18.49 19.11 4.90
N ARG A 141 -18.11 20.23 5.55
CA ARG A 141 -18.35 20.53 6.98
C ARG A 141 -17.60 19.63 7.96
N GLY A 142 -16.72 18.75 7.49
CA GLY A 142 -15.81 17.97 8.33
C GLY A 142 -14.53 18.76 8.66
N PRO A 143 -13.79 18.36 9.70
CA PRO A 143 -12.46 18.89 9.96
C PRO A 143 -11.47 18.44 8.89
N VAL A 144 -10.41 19.23 8.71
CA VAL A 144 -9.19 18.74 8.05
C VAL A 144 -8.46 17.86 9.06
N LEU A 145 -8.31 16.58 8.74
CA LEU A 145 -7.65 15.61 9.59
C LEU A 145 -6.20 15.45 9.13
N THR A 146 -5.27 15.82 10.00
CA THR A 146 -3.83 15.63 9.82
C THR A 146 -3.37 14.44 10.63
N ASP A 147 -2.41 13.68 10.11
CA ASP A 147 -1.76 12.60 10.85
C ASP A 147 -0.33 12.97 11.24
N CYS A 148 0.18 12.29 12.27
CA CYS A 148 1.46 12.59 12.87
C CYS A 148 2.63 12.31 11.91
N GLU A 149 3.63 13.19 11.91
CA GLU A 149 4.85 13.05 11.11
C GLU A 149 5.63 11.76 11.44
N ASP A 150 5.59 11.35 12.70
CA ASP A 150 6.28 10.16 13.23
C ASP A 150 5.58 8.84 12.87
N CYS A 151 4.32 8.90 12.45
CA CYS A 151 3.52 7.73 12.17
C CYS A 151 4.17 6.96 11.00
N PHE A 152 4.60 7.66 9.95
CA PHE A 152 5.17 7.04 8.75
C PHE A 152 6.52 6.32 8.95
N ALA A 153 7.38 6.84 9.83
CA ALA A 153 8.74 6.30 10.01
C ALA A 153 8.74 4.95 10.76
N VAL A 154 7.81 4.77 11.69
CA VAL A 154 7.65 3.50 12.43
C VAL A 154 7.04 2.41 11.54
N GLN A 155 6.29 2.79 10.51
CA GLN A 155 5.47 1.89 9.71
C GLN A 155 6.24 1.03 8.69
N VAL A 156 7.41 1.46 8.19
CA VAL A 156 8.08 0.84 7.03
C VAL A 156 8.99 -0.35 7.38
N ILE A 157 9.33 -0.56 8.66
CA ILE A 157 10.62 -1.20 8.98
C ILE A 157 10.53 -2.55 9.71
N ARG A 158 9.37 -2.95 10.25
CA ARG A 158 9.27 -4.19 11.05
C ARG A 158 9.34 -5.47 10.21
N ARG A 159 8.90 -5.40 8.96
CA ARG A 159 9.01 -6.44 7.93
C ARG A 159 9.04 -5.68 6.63
N TRP A 160 9.96 -5.95 5.74
CA TRP A 160 9.97 -5.29 4.45
C TRP A 160 8.62 -5.32 3.77
N ILE A 161 8.08 -4.13 3.54
CA ILE A 161 6.85 -3.98 2.78
C ILE A 161 7.14 -3.10 1.59
N LEU A 162 6.83 -3.58 0.38
CA LEU A 162 6.74 -2.69 -0.76
C LEU A 162 5.57 -1.73 -0.49
N VAL A 163 5.90 -0.50 -0.11
CA VAL A 163 4.93 0.57 0.11
C VAL A 163 4.69 1.23 -1.24
N THR A 164 3.55 0.96 -1.87
CA THR A 164 3.07 1.88 -2.89
C THR A 164 2.41 3.01 -2.13
N THR A 165 3.13 4.11 -1.95
CA THR A 165 2.50 5.34 -1.45
C THR A 165 1.61 5.84 -2.58
N ILE A 166 0.40 5.30 -2.70
CA ILE A 166 -0.67 6.05 -3.34
C ILE A 166 -0.89 7.20 -2.38
N VAL A 167 -0.28 8.33 -2.69
CA VAL A 167 -0.60 9.58 -2.04
C VAL A 167 -1.79 10.10 -2.86
N PRO A 168 -3.04 9.97 -2.40
CA PRO A 168 -4.10 10.78 -2.95
C PRO A 168 -3.77 12.24 -2.61
N TRP A 169 -3.38 13.05 -3.58
CA TRP A 169 -3.22 14.50 -3.41
C TRP A 169 -3.85 15.27 -4.57
N GLY A 170 -4.33 16.47 -4.27
CA GLY A 170 -4.83 17.41 -5.27
C GLY A 170 -6.29 17.79 -5.04
N THR A 171 -7.03 17.96 -6.15
CA THR A 171 -8.36 18.57 -6.13
C THR A 171 -9.36 17.72 -6.92
N ASN A 172 -10.53 17.50 -6.33
CA ASN A 172 -11.69 16.93 -7.00
C ASN A 172 -12.34 17.97 -7.93
N PHE A 173 -11.76 18.18 -9.10
CA PHE A 173 -12.23 19.18 -10.07
C PHE A 173 -13.63 18.88 -10.63
N GLY A 174 -14.32 19.95 -11.04
CA GLY A 174 -15.61 19.86 -11.70
C GLY A 174 -16.68 19.26 -10.78
N ARG A 175 -17.48 18.35 -11.34
CA ARG A 175 -18.70 17.82 -10.67
C ARG A 175 -18.87 16.31 -10.78
N THR A 176 -17.84 15.61 -11.26
CA THR A 176 -17.85 14.15 -11.46
C THR A 176 -16.66 13.45 -10.83
N ALA A 177 -15.85 14.17 -10.05
CA ALA A 177 -14.65 13.68 -9.38
C ALA A 177 -14.94 13.19 -7.96
N GLY A 178 -15.31 14.09 -7.05
CA GLY A 178 -15.49 13.77 -5.63
C GLY A 178 -16.64 12.80 -5.36
N GLY A 179 -16.44 11.90 -4.40
CA GLY A 179 -17.48 11.03 -3.85
C GLY A 179 -18.58 11.78 -3.08
N PRO A 180 -19.64 11.08 -2.65
CA PRO A 180 -20.72 11.69 -1.85
C PRO A 180 -20.17 12.41 -0.61
N PHE A 181 -20.49 13.70 -0.47
CA PHE A 181 -20.05 14.58 0.63
C PHE A 181 -18.53 14.77 0.77
N ILE A 182 -17.72 14.29 -0.18
CA ILE A 182 -16.28 14.56 -0.21
C ILE A 182 -16.06 16.00 -0.67
N SER A 183 -15.20 16.72 0.05
CA SER A 183 -14.90 18.10 -0.28
C SER A 183 -14.16 18.22 -1.62
N THR A 184 -14.13 19.42 -2.19
CA THR A 184 -13.33 19.69 -3.39
C THR A 184 -11.84 19.47 -3.13
N SER A 185 -11.37 19.81 -1.92
CA SER A 185 -10.00 19.52 -1.52
C SER A 185 -9.81 18.02 -1.30
N TYR A 186 -8.73 17.50 -1.86
CA TYR A 186 -8.26 16.15 -1.64
C TYR A 186 -6.79 16.16 -1.19
N ASP A 187 -6.47 17.12 -0.32
CA ASP A 187 -5.13 17.34 0.24
C ASP A 187 -4.58 16.13 1.02
N TYR A 188 -5.45 15.45 1.78
CA TYR A 188 -5.16 14.23 2.54
C TYR A 188 -3.98 14.35 3.55
N ASP A 189 -3.54 15.56 3.86
CA ASP A 189 -2.29 15.81 4.60
C ASP A 189 -1.06 15.13 3.94
N ALA A 190 -1.10 15.06 2.62
CA ALA A 190 -0.08 14.46 1.79
C ALA A 190 1.28 15.19 1.90
N PRO A 191 2.42 14.51 1.66
CA PRO A 191 3.74 15.14 1.63
C PRO A 191 3.86 16.25 0.58
N ILE A 192 3.04 16.22 -0.46
CA ILE A 192 2.85 17.33 -1.39
C ILE A 192 1.40 17.78 -1.21
N ASP A 193 1.18 19.05 -0.89
CA ASP A 193 -0.15 19.56 -0.61
C ASP A 193 -1.03 19.65 -1.87
N GLU A 194 -2.30 20.00 -1.69
CA GLU A 194 -3.27 20.17 -2.79
C GLU A 194 -2.76 21.05 -3.95
N TYR A 195 -1.89 22.02 -3.66
CA TYR A 195 -1.39 22.99 -4.62
C TYR A 195 -0.04 22.60 -5.24
N GLY A 196 0.50 21.44 -4.87
CA GLY A 196 1.79 20.97 -5.37
C GLY A 196 2.99 21.50 -4.58
N LEU A 197 2.78 22.11 -3.41
CA LEU A 197 3.87 22.59 -2.55
C LEU A 197 4.35 21.50 -1.59
N LEU A 198 5.62 21.57 -1.21
CA LEU A 198 6.20 20.60 -0.28
C LEU A 198 5.68 20.86 1.14
N ARG A 199 4.99 19.87 1.71
CA ARG A 199 4.51 19.92 3.10
C ARG A 199 5.64 19.55 4.05
N GLN A 200 6.31 20.55 4.58
CA GLN A 200 7.35 20.36 5.59
C GLN A 200 6.76 20.33 7.01
N PRO A 201 7.38 19.57 7.91
CA PRO A 201 8.57 18.72 7.71
C PRO A 201 8.27 17.32 7.14
N LYS A 202 7.00 16.91 7.01
CA LYS A 202 6.60 15.55 6.55
C LYS A 202 7.35 15.10 5.29
N TRP A 203 7.34 15.91 4.23
CA TRP A 203 8.07 15.59 3.00
C TRP A 203 9.57 15.40 3.21
N GLY A 204 10.21 16.31 3.95
CA GLY A 204 11.64 16.26 4.22
C GLY A 204 12.03 15.04 5.06
N HIS A 205 11.22 14.74 6.07
CA HIS A 205 11.40 13.59 6.94
C HIS A 205 11.28 12.27 6.16
N LEU A 206 10.25 12.13 5.32
CA LEU A 206 10.07 10.95 4.47
C LEU A 206 11.17 10.80 3.42
N ARG A 207 11.63 11.91 2.83
CA ARG A 207 12.77 11.90 1.90
C ARG A 207 14.02 11.32 2.59
N ASP A 208 14.31 11.75 3.81
CA ASP A 208 15.50 11.31 4.53
C ASP A 208 15.36 9.86 5.06
N LEU A 209 14.14 9.44 5.43
CA LEU A 209 13.80 8.03 5.65
C LEU A 209 14.09 7.17 4.41
N HIS A 210 13.62 7.58 3.23
CA HIS A 210 13.88 6.84 1.99
C HIS A 210 15.38 6.74 1.66
N LYS A 211 16.16 7.80 1.92
CA LYS A 211 17.63 7.72 1.77
C LYS A 211 18.23 6.69 2.70
N ALA A 212 17.80 6.64 3.96
CA ALA A 212 18.26 5.64 4.92
C ALA A 212 17.94 4.21 4.46
N ILE A 213 16.71 3.97 4.01
CA ILE A 213 16.30 2.67 3.44
C ILE A 213 17.15 2.31 2.22
N LYS A 214 17.43 3.26 1.33
CA LYS A 214 18.28 3.03 0.16
C LYS A 214 19.72 2.68 0.50
N MET A 215 20.27 3.24 1.58
CA MET A 215 21.59 2.82 2.08
C MET A 215 21.56 1.38 2.62
N CYS A 216 20.45 0.96 3.22
CA CYS A 216 20.29 -0.39 3.73
C CYS A 216 20.03 -1.44 2.61
N GLU A 217 19.49 -1.03 1.44
CA GLU A 217 18.97 -1.88 0.34
C GLU A 217 19.79 -3.14 0.03
N PRO A 218 21.13 -3.12 -0.08
CA PRO A 218 21.92 -4.32 -0.38
C PRO A 218 21.81 -5.44 0.67
N ALA A 219 21.80 -5.10 1.98
CA ALA A 219 21.60 -6.08 3.05
C ALA A 219 20.15 -6.56 3.08
N LEU A 220 19.28 -5.62 2.79
CA LEU A 220 17.84 -5.66 2.90
C LEU A 220 17.23 -6.65 1.89
N VAL A 221 17.68 -6.65 0.63
CA VAL A 221 17.21 -7.57 -0.41
C VAL A 221 17.87 -8.96 -0.36
N SER A 222 18.73 -9.20 0.63
CA SER A 222 19.54 -10.43 0.71
C SER A 222 18.95 -11.54 1.58
N GLY A 223 17.87 -11.26 2.32
CA GLY A 223 17.18 -12.24 3.16
C GLY A 223 16.30 -11.61 4.23
N ASP A 224 15.77 -12.47 5.09
CA ASP A 224 14.92 -12.09 6.22
C ASP A 224 15.74 -11.56 7.42
N PRO A 225 15.15 -10.70 8.27
CA PRO A 225 15.85 -10.20 9.44
C PRO A 225 15.99 -11.27 10.52
N THR A 226 17.09 -11.19 11.27
CA THR A 226 17.17 -11.80 12.60
C THR A 226 16.66 -10.81 13.64
N VAL A 227 15.67 -11.21 14.43
CA VAL A 227 15.06 -10.36 15.45
C VAL A 227 15.65 -10.67 16.82
N THR A 228 16.17 -9.64 17.50
CA THR A 228 16.74 -9.74 18.85
C THR A 228 16.00 -8.81 19.80
N LYS A 229 15.62 -9.29 20.99
CA LYS A 229 15.05 -8.44 22.04
C LYS A 229 16.16 -7.64 22.71
N LEU A 230 16.01 -6.31 22.74
CA LEU A 230 16.91 -5.39 23.44
C LEU A 230 16.36 -4.95 24.80
N GLY A 231 15.05 -5.08 25.01
CA GLY A 231 14.37 -4.74 26.25
C GLY A 231 12.90 -5.17 26.22
N ASN A 232 12.11 -4.67 27.16
CA ASN A 232 10.68 -5.03 27.27
C ASN A 232 9.86 -4.52 26.07
N TYR A 233 10.23 -3.38 25.51
CA TYR A 233 9.57 -2.76 24.36
C TYR A 233 10.54 -2.47 23.21
N GLN A 234 11.76 -3.00 23.26
CA GLN A 234 12.82 -2.68 22.30
C GLN A 234 13.28 -3.94 21.58
N GLU A 235 13.40 -3.83 20.26
CA GLU A 235 13.85 -4.91 19.38
C GLU A 235 14.95 -4.38 18.44
N ALA A 236 15.83 -5.28 18.01
CA ALA A 236 16.72 -5.08 16.89
C ALA A 236 16.31 -6.03 15.76
N HIS A 237 16.05 -5.48 14.58
CA HIS A 237 15.84 -6.24 13.35
C HIS A 237 17.09 -6.10 12.50
N VAL A 238 17.84 -7.20 12.34
CA VAL A 238 19.16 -7.18 11.70
C VAL A 238 19.13 -7.98 10.41
N TYR A 239 19.41 -7.32 9.30
CA TYR A 239 19.60 -7.90 7.98
C TYR A 239 21.08 -8.06 7.72
N ARG A 240 21.51 -9.25 7.33
CA ARG A 240 22.91 -9.54 7.02
C ARG A 240 23.02 -10.35 5.74
N SER A 241 23.73 -9.82 4.76
CA SER A 241 24.02 -10.55 3.53
C SER A 241 25.20 -11.50 3.72
N LYS A 242 25.26 -12.54 2.88
CA LYS A 242 26.44 -13.43 2.80
C LYS A 242 27.69 -12.69 2.33
N SER A 243 27.54 -11.56 1.63
CA SER A 243 28.64 -10.72 1.16
C SER A 243 29.17 -9.73 2.21
N GLY A 244 28.54 -9.68 3.40
CA GLY A 244 29.00 -8.86 4.53
C GLY A 244 28.25 -7.55 4.74
N SER A 245 27.34 -7.16 3.84
CA SER A 245 26.44 -6.02 4.07
C SER A 245 25.56 -6.27 5.30
N CYS A 246 25.38 -5.25 6.13
CA CYS A 246 24.57 -5.36 7.35
C CYS A 246 23.71 -4.11 7.48
N ALA A 247 22.43 -4.26 7.78
CA ALA A 247 21.56 -3.16 8.18
C ALA A 247 20.80 -3.55 9.45
N ALA A 248 20.70 -2.63 10.40
CA ALA A 248 19.96 -2.85 11.64
C ALA A 248 18.91 -1.77 11.87
N PHE A 249 17.80 -2.17 12.46
CA PHE A 249 16.74 -1.27 12.89
C PHE A 249 16.47 -1.49 14.36
N LEU A 250 16.72 -0.44 15.15
CA LEU A 250 16.54 -0.47 16.59
C LEU A 250 15.24 0.25 16.93
N SER A 251 14.25 -0.48 17.43
CA SER A 251 12.92 0.05 17.67
C SER A 251 12.65 0.24 19.16
N ASN A 252 11.80 1.23 19.48
CA ASN A 252 11.19 1.40 20.78
C ASN A 252 9.67 1.56 20.63
N PHE A 253 8.94 0.52 21.02
CA PHE A 253 7.48 0.49 20.93
C PHE A 253 6.79 1.08 22.16
N ASN A 254 7.54 1.60 23.14
CA ASN A 254 6.94 2.31 24.26
C ASN A 254 6.44 3.68 23.76
N PRO A 255 5.13 3.98 23.88
CA PRO A 255 4.57 5.23 23.38
C PRO A 255 4.86 6.44 24.29
N HIS A 256 5.42 6.24 25.47
CA HIS A 256 5.51 7.28 26.50
C HIS A 256 6.93 7.50 27.05
N SER A 257 7.86 6.57 26.84
CA SER A 257 9.22 6.71 27.39
C SER A 257 10.31 6.42 26.37
N TYR A 258 11.38 7.19 26.46
CA TYR A 258 12.65 6.90 25.80
C TYR A 258 13.24 5.59 26.35
N ALA A 259 14.08 4.96 25.54
CA ALA A 259 14.86 3.80 25.93
C ALA A 259 16.32 4.01 25.58
N SER A 260 17.21 3.49 26.42
CA SER A 260 18.65 3.44 26.13
C SER A 260 19.03 1.98 25.95
N VAL A 261 19.45 1.60 24.75
CA VAL A 261 19.79 0.23 24.39
C VAL A 261 21.26 0.13 24.00
N THR A 262 21.86 -1.05 24.21
CA THR A 262 23.21 -1.34 23.73
C THR A 262 23.11 -2.29 22.54
N PHE A 263 23.68 -1.90 21.40
CA PHE A 263 23.75 -2.71 20.20
C PHE A 263 25.17 -2.64 19.63
N ASN A 264 25.78 -3.81 19.37
CA ASN A 264 27.18 -3.94 18.92
C ASN A 264 28.21 -3.11 19.73
N GLY A 265 28.04 -3.08 21.05
CA GLY A 265 28.94 -2.36 21.98
C GLY A 265 28.73 -0.85 22.03
N MET A 266 27.85 -0.29 21.18
CA MET A 266 27.47 1.12 21.20
C MET A 266 26.14 1.33 21.89
N LYS A 267 25.97 2.50 22.53
CA LYS A 267 24.76 2.87 23.26
C LYS A 267 23.92 3.81 22.40
N TYR A 268 22.66 3.47 22.21
CA TYR A 268 21.69 4.21 21.42
C TYR A 268 20.54 4.68 22.30
N ASN A 269 20.17 5.96 22.19
CA ASN A 269 18.98 6.51 22.82
C ASN A 269 17.87 6.55 21.79
N ILE A 270 16.82 5.78 22.00
CA ILE A 270 15.70 5.63 21.07
C ILE A 270 14.48 6.30 21.71
N PRO A 271 13.96 7.41 21.13
CA PRO A 271 12.76 8.08 21.60
C PRO A 271 11.54 7.14 21.70
N SER A 272 10.51 7.57 22.42
CA SER A 272 9.23 6.85 22.44
C SER A 272 8.67 6.71 21.02
N TRP A 273 8.08 5.56 20.72
CA TRP A 273 7.44 5.26 19.43
C TRP A 273 8.32 5.63 18.22
N SER A 274 9.55 5.13 18.19
CA SER A 274 10.51 5.46 17.13
C SER A 274 11.41 4.29 16.75
N ILE A 275 12.05 4.42 15.59
CA ILE A 275 13.02 3.45 15.06
C ILE A 275 14.26 4.20 14.61
N SER A 276 15.44 3.74 15.06
CA SER A 276 16.73 4.18 14.53
C SER A 276 17.19 3.22 13.42
N ILE A 277 17.66 3.77 12.31
CA ILE A 277 18.13 3.03 11.13
C ILE A 277 19.66 3.09 11.09
N LEU A 278 20.29 1.92 11.06
CA LEU A 278 21.74 1.76 11.00
C LEU A 278 22.08 1.03 9.69
N PRO A 279 22.49 1.75 8.63
CA PRO A 279 22.81 1.15 7.34
C PRO A 279 24.01 0.19 7.32
N ASP A 280 24.75 0.12 8.43
CA ASP A 280 25.99 -0.65 8.62
C ASP A 280 26.09 -1.38 9.98
N CYS A 281 25.01 -1.42 10.80
CA CYS A 281 24.85 -2.18 12.07
C CYS A 281 25.61 -1.75 13.36
#